data_AF-A0A7W0W7F5-F1
#
_entry.id   AF-A0A7W0W7F5-F1
#
_cell.length_a   1.000
_cell.length_b   1.000
_cell.length_c   1.000
_cell.angle_alpha   90.00
_cell.angle_beta   90.00
_cell.angle_gamma   90.00
#
_symmetry.space_group_name_H-M   'P 1'
#
loop_
_entity.id
_entity.type
_entity.pdbx_description
1 polymer ?
#
loop_
_entity_poly.entity_id
_entity_poly.type
_entity_poly.pdbx_seq_one_letter_code
_entity_poly.pdbx_strand_id
1 'polypeptide(L)' 'YAIIEASSSGISVDLRRLPLDRKALYAAAAASETPLRPMLLAEYA' A
#
# COMPACT_ATOMS: atom_id res chain seq x y z
N TYR A 1 -5.50 -1.72 4.16
CA TYR A 1 -5.19 -1.64 5.60
C TYR A 1 -6.39 -2.19 6.37
N ALA A 2 -6.22 -2.51 7.65
CA ALA A 2 -7.30 -3.02 8.49
C ALA A 2 -7.60 -2.03 9.63
N ILE A 3 -8.87 -1.85 9.95
CA ILE A 3 -9.31 -1.17 11.18
C ILE A 3 -9.77 -2.26 12.13
N ILE A 4 -9.23 -2.25 13.35
CA ILE A 4 -9.56 -3.24 14.39
C ILE A 4 -10.21 -2.50 15.54
N GLU A 5 -11.42 -2.90 15.89
CA GLU A 5 -12.13 -2.35 17.05
C GLU A 5 -12.37 -3.47 18.06
N ALA A 6 -11.82 -3.31 19.25
CA ALA A 6 -11.99 -4.25 20.36
C ALA A 6 -12.97 -3.67 21.38
N SER A 7 -13.96 -4.46 21.76
CA SER A 7 -14.96 -4.15 22.78
C SER A 7 -15.02 -5.26 23.82
N SER A 8 -15.70 -5.03 24.94
CA SER A 8 -15.93 -6.06 25.96
C SER A 8 -16.71 -7.28 25.44
N SER A 9 -17.41 -7.15 24.31
CA SER A 9 -18.20 -8.21 23.67
C SER A 9 -17.53 -8.88 22.48
N GLY A 10 -16.35 -8.42 22.04
CA GLY A 10 -15.63 -9.02 20.91
C GLY A 10 -14.76 -8.07 20.10
N ILE A 11 -14.16 -8.60 19.02
CA ILE A 11 -13.26 -7.88 18.11
C ILE A 11 -13.91 -7.82 16.72
N SER A 12 -14.03 -6.62 16.14
CA SER A 12 -14.40 -6.41 14.75
C SER A 12 -13.16 -6.07 13.92
N VAL A 13 -13.13 -6.52 12.66
CA VAL A 13 -12.05 -6.24 11.72
C VAL A 13 -12.66 -5.78 10.39
N ASP A 14 -12.39 -4.52 10.02
CA ASP A 14 -12.79 -3.94 8.74
C ASP A 14 -11.57 -3.86 7.81
N LEU A 15 -11.59 -4.63 6.72
CA LEU A 15 -10.54 -4.67 5.71
C LEU A 15 -10.81 -3.67 4.59
N ARG A 16 -10.04 -2.60 4.55
CA ARG A 16 -10.19 -1.53 3.55
C ARG A 16 -9.14 -1.62 2.46
N ARG A 17 -9.61 -1.47 1.22
CA ARG A 17 -8.77 -1.27 0.04
C ARG A 17 -8.60 0.23 -0.19
N LEU A 18 -7.37 0.66 -0.43
CA LEU A 18 -7.09 2.02 -0.87
C LEU A 18 -6.89 1.98 -2.39
N PRO A 19 -7.54 2.87 -3.16
CA PRO A 19 -7.24 3.00 -4.57
C PRO A 19 -5.79 3.48 -4.73
N LEU A 20 -5.03 2.78 -5.55
CA LEU A 20 -3.64 3.12 -5.86
C LEU A 20 -3.53 3.53 -7.32
N ASP A 21 -2.90 4.67 -7.57
CA ASP A 21 -2.51 5.08 -8.92
C ASP A 21 -1.13 4.49 -9.24
N ARG A 22 -1.13 3.37 -9.97
CA ARG A 22 0.09 2.67 -10.39
C ARG A 22 1.02 3.57 -11.20
N LYS A 23 0.47 4.48 -12.02
CA LYS A 23 1.28 5.38 -12.86
C LYS A 23 2.00 6.40 -12.00
N ALA A 24 1.31 7.00 -11.03
CA ALA A 24 1.92 7.92 -10.07
C ALA A 24 2.99 7.20 -9.22
N LEU A 25 2.73 5.98 -8.78
CA LEU A 25 3.68 5.18 -8.01
C LEU A 25 4.92 4.78 -8.82
N TYR A 26 4.74 4.40 -10.09
CA TYR A 26 5.85 4.13 -11.01
C TYR A 26 6.73 5.38 -11.18
N ALA A 27 6.12 6.54 -11.44
CA ALA A 27 6.85 7.79 -11.59
C ALA A 27 7.63 8.17 -10.32
N ALA A 28 7.01 8.02 -9.15
CA ALA A 28 7.66 8.27 -7.86
C ALA A 28 8.82 7.30 -7.60
N ALA A 29 8.65 6.01 -7.91
CA ALA A 29 9.69 5.00 -7.78
C ALA A 29 10.87 5.28 -8.74
N ALA A 30 10.60 5.73 -9.97
CA ALA A 30 11.63 6.10 -10.94
C ALA A 30 12.45 7.31 -10.48
N ALA A 31 11.78 8.29 -9.85
CA ALA A 31 12.40 9.52 -9.36
C ALA A 31 13.17 9.35 -8.04
N SER A 32 13.01 8.22 -7.33
CA SER A 32 13.61 8.02 -6.01
C SER A 32 14.85 7.15 -6.06
N GLU A 33 15.92 7.54 -5.37
CA GLU A 33 17.14 6.74 -5.23
C GLU A 33 17.01 5.69 -4.11
N THR A 34 15.96 4.87 -4.17
CA THR A 34 15.80 3.75 -3.22
C THR A 34 16.53 2.50 -3.72
N PRO A 35 17.14 1.69 -2.83
CA PRO A 35 17.71 0.39 -3.20
C PRO A 35 16.70 -0.57 -3.84
N LEU A 36 15.42 -0.43 -3.50
CA LEU A 36 14.32 -1.24 -4.04
C LEU A 36 13.79 -0.75 -5.39
N ARG A 37 14.29 0.36 -5.93
CA ARG A 37 13.86 0.94 -7.20
C ARG A 37 13.66 -0.09 -8.32
N PRO A 38 14.61 -0.99 -8.66
CA PRO A 38 14.40 -1.95 -9.75
C PRO A 38 13.21 -2.90 -9.52
N MET A 39 12.98 -3.30 -8.27
CA MET A 39 11.83 -4.14 -7.90
C MET A 39 10.52 -3.35 -7.98
N LEU A 40 10.48 -2.12 -7.46
CA LEU A 40 9.30 -1.27 -7.48
C LEU A 40 8.88 -0.90 -8.91
N LEU A 41 9.84 -0.64 -9.80
CA LEU A 41 9.55 -0.39 -11.20
C LEU A 41 8.96 -1.63 -11.90
N ALA A 42 9.45 -2.84 -11.58
CA ALA A 42 8.90 -4.07 -12.13
C ALA A 42 7.48 -4.37 -11.59
N GLU A 43 7.22 -4.06 -10.33
CA GLU A 43 5.91 -4.26 -9.69
C GLU A 43 4.84 -3.32 -10.24
N TYR A 44 5.21 -2.07 -10.58
CA TYR A 44 4.28 -1.05 -11.06
C TYR A 44 4.20 -0.89 -12.58
N ALA A 45 5.13 -1.49 -13.35
CA ALA A 45 5.04 -1.61 -14.80
C ALA A 45 3.75 -2.36 -15.23
#